data_AF-A0A811PQV7-F1
#
_entry.id   AF-A0A811PQV7-F1
#
_cell.length_a   1.000
_cell.length_b   1.000
_cell.length_c   1.000
_cell.angle_alpha   90.00
_cell.angle_beta   90.00
_cell.angle_gamma   90.00
#
_symmetry.space_group_name_H-M   'P 1'
#
loop_
_entity.id
_entity.type
_entity.pdbx_description
1 polymer ?
#
loop_
_entity_poly.entity_id
_entity_poly.type
_entity_poly.pdbx_seq_one_letter_code
_entity_poly.pdbx_strand_id
1 'polypeptide(L)'
;MNLTWFAKQVVTTAFLGHLGDLQLAAGTLGNSFANITSFAVLSGLCGAMEPICGQAHGAGNVALLRGTLLRATLMLLAVSVPIALLWTRVDVVLLQFAQQPDIADTARTYVLCLLPDLAVTFELNPLKATSARRR
;
A
#
# COMPACT_ATOMS: atom_id res chain seq x y z
N MET A 1 15.84 -6.22 4.22
CA MET A 1 14.41 -5.89 3.96
C MET A 1 14.17 -5.51 2.50
N ASN A 2 15.02 -4.68 1.88
CA ASN A 2 14.77 -4.19 0.51
C ASN A 2 15.00 -5.24 -0.60
N LEU A 3 15.99 -6.14 -0.46
CA LEU A 3 16.32 -7.12 -1.51
C LEU A 3 15.16 -8.10 -1.78
N THR A 4 14.49 -8.58 -0.74
CA THR A 4 13.34 -9.50 -0.87
C THR A 4 12.15 -8.84 -1.57
N TRP A 5 11.97 -7.54 -1.37
CA TRP A 5 10.94 -6.74 -2.04
C TRP A 5 11.23 -6.63 -3.54
N PHE A 6 12.46 -6.28 -3.92
CA PHE A 6 12.88 -6.23 -5.31
C PHE A 6 12.84 -7.60 -5.98
N ALA A 7 13.25 -8.66 -5.27
CA ALA A 7 13.19 -10.03 -5.79
C ALA A 7 11.75 -10.46 -6.09
N LYS A 8 10.79 -10.20 -5.18
CA LYS A 8 9.36 -10.45 -5.43
C LYS A 8 8.89 -9.73 -6.70
N GLN A 9 9.24 -8.45 -6.85
CA GLN A 9 8.85 -7.64 -7.99
C GLN A 9 9.41 -8.21 -9.30
N VAL A 10 10.70 -8.52 -9.36
CA VAL A 10 11.34 -9.07 -10.57
C VAL A 10 10.75 -10.43 -10.95
N VAL A 11 10.53 -11.33 -9.99
CA VAL A 11 9.93 -12.64 -10.25
C VAL A 11 8.51 -12.50 -10.78
N THR A 12 7.69 -11.64 -10.17
CA THR A 12 6.30 -11.42 -10.60
C THR A 12 6.26 -10.88 -12.04
N THR A 13 7.09 -9.88 -12.35
CA THR A 13 7.16 -9.29 -13.70
C THR A 13 7.72 -10.28 -14.72
N ALA A 14 8.69 -11.12 -14.35
CA ALA A 14 9.24 -12.15 -15.24
C ALA A 14 8.22 -13.23 -15.60
N PHE A 15 7.40 -13.68 -14.63
CA PHE A 15 6.32 -14.62 -14.89
C PHE A 15 5.21 -14.00 -15.75
N LEU A 16 4.81 -12.75 -15.46
CA LEU A 16 3.82 -12.04 -16.27
C LEU A 16 4.29 -11.84 -17.72
N GLY A 17 5.59 -11.60 -17.94
CA GLY A 17 6.18 -11.50 -19.28
C GLY A 17 6.18 -12.81 -20.05
N HIS A 18 6.15 -13.96 -19.36
CA HIS A 18 6.01 -15.28 -20.01
C HIS A 18 4.57 -15.62 -20.39
N LEU A 19 3.57 -15.02 -19.73
CA LEU A 19 2.14 -15.24 -20.04
C LEU A 19 1.69 -14.44 -21.27
N GLY A 20 2.31 -13.28 -21.53
CA GLY A 20 2.06 -12.45 -22.71
C GLY A 20 2.17 -10.94 -22.44
N ASP A 21 2.33 -10.16 -23.51
CA ASP A 21 2.51 -8.70 -23.42
C ASP A 21 1.32 -7.99 -22.76
N LEU A 22 0.11 -8.53 -22.94
CA LEU A 22 -1.12 -7.98 -22.36
C LEU A 22 -1.13 -8.10 -20.83
N GLN A 23 -0.79 -9.29 -20.27
CA GLN A 23 -0.76 -9.46 -18.81
C GLN A 23 0.44 -8.75 -18.19
N LEU A 24 1.57 -8.66 -18.90
CA LEU A 24 2.70 -7.86 -18.46
C LEU A 24 2.32 -6.37 -18.34
N ALA A 25 1.71 -5.79 -19.38
CA ALA A 25 1.26 -4.40 -19.36
C ALA A 25 0.26 -4.17 -18.21
N ALA A 26 -0.77 -5.02 -18.10
CA ALA A 26 -1.77 -4.94 -17.05
C ALA A 26 -1.17 -5.07 -15.63
N GLY A 27 -0.27 -6.03 -15.41
CA GLY A 27 0.35 -6.27 -14.11
C GLY A 27 1.32 -5.17 -13.70
N THR A 28 2.07 -4.60 -14.65
CA THR A 28 2.97 -3.47 -14.38
C THR A 28 2.18 -2.21 -14.04
N LEU A 29 1.06 -1.96 -14.75
CA LEU A 29 0.17 -0.83 -14.49
C LEU A 29 -0.50 -0.96 -13.11
N GLY A 30 -1.06 -2.14 -12.81
CA GLY A 30 -1.66 -2.44 -11.51
C GLY A 30 -0.67 -2.33 -10.36
N ASN A 31 0.55 -2.83 -10.53
CA ASN A 31 1.61 -2.70 -9.52
C ASN A 31 2.06 -1.25 -9.30
N SER A 32 2.12 -0.45 -10.37
CA SER A 32 2.47 0.97 -10.29
C SER A 32 1.37 1.76 -9.59
N PHE A 33 0.11 1.49 -9.94
CA PHE A 33 -1.05 2.06 -9.27
C PHE A 33 -1.04 1.73 -7.77
N ALA A 34 -0.86 0.45 -7.44
CA ALA A 34 -0.81 -0.02 -6.06
C ALA A 34 0.32 0.64 -5.25
N ASN A 35 1.51 0.74 -5.83
CA ASN A 35 2.65 1.40 -5.21
C ASN A 35 2.39 2.90 -4.99
N ILE A 36 1.88 3.62 -5.98
CA ILE A 36 1.63 5.06 -5.87
C ILE A 36 0.60 5.34 -4.77
N THR A 37 -0.53 4.63 -4.78
CA THR A 37 -1.58 4.84 -3.77
C THR A 37 -1.09 4.50 -2.36
N SER A 38 -0.39 3.37 -2.19
CA SER A 38 0.10 2.93 -0.88
C SER A 38 1.25 3.80 -0.36
N PHE A 39 2.21 4.12 -1.22
CA PHE A 39 3.39 4.91 -0.85
C PHE A 39 3.04 6.37 -0.53
N ALA A 40 2.16 7.00 -1.30
CA ALA A 40 1.72 8.37 -1.04
C ALA A 40 1.06 8.50 0.34
N VAL A 41 0.20 7.54 0.70
CA VAL A 41 -0.49 7.50 1.99
C VAL A 41 0.49 7.24 3.12
N LEU A 42 1.38 6.27 2.97
CA LEU A 42 2.36 5.92 4.00
C LEU A 42 3.32 7.08 4.27
N SER A 43 3.83 7.71 3.20
CA SER A 43 4.71 8.86 3.29
C SER A 43 4.01 10.07 3.91
N GLY A 44 2.77 10.37 3.49
CA GLY A 44 1.97 11.45 4.05
C GLY A 44 1.70 11.28 5.54
N LEU A 45 1.36 10.07 5.98
CA LEU A 45 1.10 9.82 7.40
C LEU A 45 2.38 9.82 8.24
N CYS A 46 3.47 9.22 7.76
CA CYS A 46 4.78 9.30 8.44
C CYS A 46 5.24 10.75 8.61
N GLY A 47 5.15 11.56 7.54
CA GLY A 47 5.52 12.97 7.59
C GLY A 47 4.67 13.79 8.58
N ALA A 48 3.38 13.47 8.72
CA ALA A 48 2.51 14.09 9.73
C ALA A 48 2.82 13.62 11.16
N MET A 49 3.24 12.36 11.33
CA MET A 49 3.51 11.75 12.65
C MET A 49 4.85 12.17 13.24
N GLU A 50 5.86 12.43 12.40
CA GLU A 50 7.22 12.77 12.82
C GLU A 50 7.29 14.00 13.74
N PRO A 51 6.65 15.15 13.43
CA PRO A 51 6.63 16.30 14.35
C PRO A 51 5.86 16.02 15.64
N ILE A 52 4.74 15.29 15.57
CA ILE A 52 3.92 14.97 16.76
C ILE A 52 4.68 14.05 17.71
N CYS A 53 5.40 13.06 17.16
CA CYS A 53 6.26 12.17 17.95
C CYS A 53 7.46 12.93 18.53
N GLY A 54 8.07 13.85 17.77
CA GLY A 54 9.15 14.70 18.26
C GLY A 54 8.73 15.58 19.43
N GLN A 55 7.55 16.19 19.34
CA GLN A 55 6.98 16.99 20.44
C GLN A 55 6.61 16.14 21.66
N ALA A 56 5.98 14.99 21.47
CA ALA A 56 5.60 14.10 22.58
C ALA A 56 6.83 13.49 23.29
N HIS A 57 7.88 13.18 22.54
CA HIS A 57 9.13 12.65 23.09
C HIS A 57 9.92 13.72 23.84
N GLY A 58 10.02 14.95 23.29
CA GLY A 58 10.64 16.09 23.97
C GLY A 58 9.93 16.49 25.27
N ALA A 59 8.62 16.25 25.36
CA ALA A 59 7.82 16.46 26.57
C ALA A 59 7.85 15.26 27.56
N GLY A 60 8.55 14.17 27.26
CA GLY A 60 8.64 12.97 28.11
C GLY A 60 7.32 12.20 28.28
N ASN A 61 6.27 12.52 27.51
CA ASN A 61 4.93 11.98 27.73
C ASN A 61 4.66 10.73 26.89
N VAL A 62 5.03 9.58 27.45
CA VAL A 62 4.87 8.25 26.82
C VAL A 62 3.41 7.87 26.59
N ALA A 63 2.47 8.40 27.40
CA ALA A 63 1.04 8.16 27.24
C ALA A 63 0.49 8.87 26.00
N LEU A 64 0.92 10.12 25.77
CA LEU A 64 0.54 10.89 24.58
C LEU A 64 1.07 10.22 23.30
N LEU A 65 2.32 9.73 23.34
CA LEU A 65 2.97 9.04 22.23
C LEU A 65 2.20 7.77 21.82
N ARG A 66 1.75 6.96 22.79
CA ARG A 66 0.92 5.78 22.53
C ARG A 66 -0.45 6.14 21.95
N GLY A 67 -1.08 7.20 22.45
CA GLY A 67 -2.35 7.70 21.93
C GLY A 67 -2.25 8.14 20.47
N THR A 68 -1.18 8.86 20.11
CA THR A 68 -0.93 9.30 18.74
C THR A 68 -0.69 8.12 17.80
N LEU A 69 0.09 7.11 18.22
CA LEU A 69 0.33 5.89 17.43
C LEU A 69 -0.96 5.11 17.16
N LEU A 70 -1.85 4.99 18.15
CA LEU A 70 -3.14 4.33 17.98
C LEU A 70 -4.04 5.11 17.01
N ARG A 71 -4.10 6.44 17.13
CA ARG A 71 -4.88 7.30 16.22
C ARG A 71 -4.34 7.24 14.80
N ALA A 72 -3.02 7.22 14.62
CA ALA A 72 -2.40 7.03 13.32
C ALA A 72 -2.78 5.68 12.71
N THR A 73 -2.74 4.61 13.49
CA THR A 73 -3.18 3.27 13.06
C THR A 73 -4.64 3.26 12.61
N LEU A 74 -5.52 3.91 13.37
CA LEU A 74 -6.93 4.06 12.98
C LEU A 74 -7.10 4.88 11.70
N MET A 75 -6.30 5.93 11.49
CA MET A 75 -6.32 6.68 10.24
C MET A 75 -5.82 5.85 9.05
N LEU A 76 -4.75 5.06 9.21
CA LEU A 76 -4.30 4.10 8.19
C LEU A 76 -5.43 3.15 7.80
N LEU A 77 -6.15 2.61 8.79
CA LEU A 77 -7.26 1.68 8.56
C LEU A 77 -8.47 2.37 7.91
N ALA A 78 -8.76 3.62 8.30
CA ALA A 78 -9.82 4.40 7.68
C ALA A 78 -9.49 4.75 6.21
N VAL A 79 -8.23 4.97 5.88
CA VAL A 79 -7.76 5.28 4.52
C VAL A 79 -7.60 4.02 3.66
N SER A 80 -7.37 2.84 4.24
CA SER A 80 -7.32 1.59 3.48
C SER A 80 -8.67 1.20 2.88
N VAL A 81 -9.79 1.53 3.54
CA VAL A 81 -11.16 1.26 3.04
C VAL A 81 -11.44 1.94 1.69
N PRO A 82 -11.28 3.26 1.52
CA PRO A 82 -11.51 3.91 0.22
C PRO A 82 -10.49 3.46 -0.84
N ILE A 83 -9.27 3.09 -0.46
CA ILE A 83 -8.28 2.52 -1.39
C ILE A 83 -8.72 1.15 -1.90
N ALA A 84 -9.17 0.27 -1.00
CA ALA A 84 -9.71 -1.03 -1.37
C ALA A 84 -10.92 -0.87 -2.30
N LEU A 85 -11.82 0.08 -2.00
CA LEU A 85 -12.96 0.38 -2.87
C LEU A 85 -12.50 0.89 -4.25
N LEU A 86 -11.50 1.77 -4.30
CA LEU A 86 -10.92 2.26 -5.55
C LEU A 86 -10.31 1.11 -6.38
N TRP A 87 -9.64 0.17 -5.72
CA TRP A 87 -9.04 -1.01 -6.36
C TRP A 87 -10.08 -1.96 -6.94
N THR A 88 -11.26 -2.09 -6.33
CA THR A 88 -12.36 -2.88 -6.92
C THR A 88 -12.94 -2.28 -8.20
N ARG A 89 -12.71 -0.98 -8.42
CA ARG A 89 -13.17 -0.18 -9.57
C ARG A 89 -12.03 0.23 -10.51
N VAL A 90 -10.88 -0.44 -10.41
CA VAL A 90 -9.69 -0.11 -11.21
C VAL A 90 -9.94 -0.29 -12.72
N ASP A 91 -10.87 -1.18 -13.09
CA ASP A 91 -11.36 -1.36 -14.45
C ASP A 91 -11.90 -0.06 -15.05
N VAL A 92 -12.74 0.66 -14.30
CA VAL A 92 -13.34 1.92 -14.76
C VAL A 92 -12.31 3.03 -14.84
N VAL A 93 -11.36 3.06 -13.91
CA VAL A 93 -10.25 4.01 -13.94
C VAL A 93 -9.42 3.78 -15.20
N LEU A 94 -9.03 2.53 -15.50
CA LEU A 94 -8.26 2.21 -16.72
C LEU A 94 -9.05 2.51 -18.00
N LEU A 95 -10.34 2.20 -18.04
CA LEU A 95 -11.21 2.53 -19.18
C LEU A 95 -11.31 4.04 -19.42
N GLN A 96 -11.32 4.86 -18.37
CA GLN A 96 -11.25 6.33 -18.50
C GLN A 96 -9.93 6.83 -19.07
N PHE A 97 -8.82 6.12 -18.84
CA PHE A 97 -7.53 6.39 -19.46
C PHE A 97 -7.41 5.84 -20.90
N ALA A 98 -8.53 5.44 -21.52
CA ALA A 98 -8.61 4.87 -22.86
C ALA A 98 -7.77 3.58 -23.04
N GLN A 99 -7.59 2.81 -21.96
CA GLN A 99 -6.98 1.48 -22.06
C GLN A 99 -7.94 0.48 -22.70
N GLN A 100 -7.37 -0.55 -23.34
CA GLN A 100 -8.16 -1.62 -23.94
C GLN A 100 -8.92 -2.38 -22.86
N PRO A 101 -10.19 -2.79 -23.11
CA PRO A 101 -11.02 -3.48 -22.13
C PRO A 101 -10.38 -4.79 -21.64
N ASP A 102 -9.64 -5.50 -22.50
CA ASP A 102 -8.93 -6.73 -22.15
C ASP A 102 -7.79 -6.48 -21.14
N ILE A 103 -7.11 -5.34 -21.26
CA ILE A 103 -6.06 -4.91 -20.31
C ILE A 103 -6.71 -4.49 -18.99
N ALA A 104 -7.85 -3.80 -19.04
CA ALA A 104 -8.57 -3.33 -17.86
C ALA A 104 -9.08 -4.49 -16.99
N ASP A 105 -9.64 -5.54 -17.59
CA ASP A 105 -10.16 -6.70 -16.85
C ASP A 105 -9.03 -7.57 -16.26
N THR A 106 -7.95 -7.75 -17.02
CA THR A 106 -6.74 -8.44 -16.53
C THR A 106 -6.09 -7.66 -15.37
N ALA A 107 -6.01 -6.33 -15.48
CA ALA A 107 -5.46 -5.47 -14.43
C ALA A 107 -6.34 -5.51 -13.17
N ARG A 108 -7.66 -5.55 -13.32
CA ARG A 108 -8.58 -5.71 -12.19
C ARG A 108 -8.35 -7.01 -11.45
N THR A 109 -8.23 -8.13 -12.15
CA THR A 109 -7.95 -9.43 -11.54
C THR A 109 -6.61 -9.42 -10.80
N TYR A 110 -5.59 -8.79 -11.39
CA TYR A 110 -4.28 -8.64 -10.77
C TYR A 110 -4.34 -7.78 -9.49
N VAL A 111 -5.01 -6.62 -9.53
CA VAL A 111 -5.18 -5.71 -8.39
C VAL A 111 -6.00 -6.37 -7.26
N LEU A 112 -7.02 -7.16 -7.59
CA LEU A 112 -7.77 -7.96 -6.61
C LEU A 112 -6.87 -9.01 -5.92
N CYS A 113 -5.91 -9.60 -6.64
CA CYS A 113 -4.92 -10.51 -6.07
C CYS A 113 -3.92 -9.79 -5.14
N LEU A 114 -3.66 -8.49 -5.36
CA LEU A 114 -2.83 -7.65 -4.49
C LEU A 114 -3.57 -7.09 -3.27
N LEU A 115 -4.91 -7.11 -3.27
CA LEU A 115 -5.74 -6.62 -2.16
C LEU A 115 -5.38 -7.25 -0.79
N PRO A 116 -5.15 -8.57 -0.67
CA PRO A 116 -4.67 -9.15 0.59
C PRO A 116 -3.27 -8.68 0.98
N ASP A 117 -2.38 -8.43 0.01
CA ASP A 117 -1.03 -7.89 0.26
C ASP A 117 -1.11 -6.47 0.88
N LEU A 118 -2.07 -5.67 0.41
CA LEU A 118 -2.34 -4.34 0.96
C LEU A 118 -2.93 -4.44 2.38
N ALA A 119 -3.93 -5.29 2.60
CA ALA A 119 -4.53 -5.48 3.92
C ALA A 119 -3.48 -5.91 4.95
N VAL A 120 -2.63 -6.88 4.58
CA VAL A 120 -1.52 -7.35 5.41
C VAL A 120 -0.54 -6.21 5.69
N THR A 121 -0.16 -5.40 4.69
CA THR A 121 0.82 -4.32 4.86
C THR A 121 0.30 -3.21 5.77
N PHE A 122 -0.97 -2.82 5.62
CA PHE A 122 -1.60 -1.78 6.44
C PHE A 122 -1.83 -2.24 7.90
N GLU A 123 -2.18 -3.52 8.13
CA GLU A 123 -2.39 -4.05 9.49
C GLU A 123 -1.09 -4.47 10.21
N LEU A 124 -0.08 -5.00 9.50
CA LEU A 124 1.17 -5.44 10.14
C LEU A 124 2.11 -4.29 10.51
N ASN A 125 2.14 -3.20 9.75
CA ASN A 125 3.06 -2.09 10.01
C ASN A 125 2.87 -1.45 11.41
N PRO A 126 1.63 -1.19 11.89
CA PRO A 126 1.41 -0.70 13.25
C PRO A 126 1.71 -1.74 14.35
N LEU A 127 1.49 -3.04 14.09
CA LEU A 127 1.88 -4.11 15.02
C LEU A 127 3.40 -4.22 15.19
N LYS A 128 4.18 -4.01 14.12
CA LYS A 128 5.66 -3.96 14.20
C LYS A 128 6.16 -2.72 14.91
N ALA A 129 5.54 -1.55 14.67
CA ALA A 129 5.89 -0.32 15.37
C ALA A 129 5.62 -0.40 16.89
N THR A 130 4.59 -1.15 17.30
CA THR A 130 4.28 -1.38 18.72
C THR A 130 5.15 -2.46 19.37
N SER A 131 5.58 -3.49 18.63
CA SER A 131 6.45 -4.56 19.17
C SER A 131 7.93 -4.15 19.26
N ALA A 132 8.42 -3.30 18.35
CA ALA A 132 9.82 -2.84 18.34
C ALA A 132 10.19 -1.91 19.50
N ARG A 133 9.20 -1.30 20.18
CA ARG A 133 9.40 -0.42 21.35
C ARG A 133 9.19 -1.11 22.71
N ARG A 134 9.06 -2.44 22.72
CA ARG A 134 9.02 -3.25 23.97
C ARG A 134 10.39 -3.79 24.39
N ARG A 135 11.48 -3.45 23.70
CA ARG A 135 12.86 -3.70 24.10
C ARG A 135 13.58 -2.39 24.37
#